data_AF-A0A2M7VBH6-F1
#
_entry.id   AF-A0A2M7VBH6-F1
#
_cell.length_a   1.000
_cell.length_b   1.000
_cell.length_c   1.000
_cell.angle_alpha   90.00
_cell.angle_beta   90.00
_cell.angle_gamma   90.00
#
_symmetry.space_group_name_H-M   'P 1'
#
loop_
_entity.id
_entity.type
_entity.pdbx_description
1 polymer ?
#
loop_
_entity_poly.entity_id
_entity_poly.type
_entity_poly.pdbx_seq_one_letter_code
_entity_poly.pdbx_strand_id
1 'polypeptide(L)'
;MKNKNNKFWIIFAILIFAILFILVIKNNMTIPDPIINNDLEKAPKTSDLVINMKAARLQKLPQEGSVTHNHGHIDLIINGESIDIPEGIGIGSNFISPIHTHDEANILHVESPYRKNYTLGQFFTEWGVTLDNNCVANYCTDDNNKLLVYTNGKQITDPEKYILKQYDEIEIWYGNKNDTPEVISSFDFPSDL
;
A
#
# COMPACT_ATOMS: atom_id res chain seq x y z
N MET A 1 4.35 -11.61 -63.80
CA MET A 1 3.73 -10.34 -63.36
C MET A 1 3.95 -10.19 -61.86
N LYS A 2 4.71 -9.18 -61.41
CA LYS A 2 5.07 -9.00 -59.99
C LYS A 2 3.83 -8.63 -59.16
N ASN A 3 3.58 -9.39 -58.11
CA ASN A 3 2.44 -9.31 -57.21
C ASN A 3 2.40 -7.95 -56.47
N LYS A 4 1.69 -6.97 -57.04
CA LYS A 4 1.49 -5.62 -56.45
C LYS A 4 0.56 -5.64 -55.22
N ASN A 5 -0.29 -6.66 -55.08
CA ASN A 5 -1.31 -6.71 -54.02
C ASN A 5 -0.71 -7.02 -52.64
N ASN A 6 0.37 -7.79 -52.56
CA ASN A 6 1.01 -8.10 -51.29
C ASN A 6 1.65 -6.87 -50.63
N LYS A 7 2.17 -5.92 -51.43
CA LYS A 7 2.77 -4.68 -50.90
C LYS A 7 1.73 -3.78 -50.26
N PHE A 8 0.50 -3.74 -50.80
CA PHE A 8 -0.58 -2.93 -50.26
C PHE A 8 -1.06 -3.43 -48.88
N TRP A 9 -1.25 -4.74 -48.74
CA TRP A 9 -1.64 -5.35 -47.46
C TRP A 9 -0.56 -5.23 -46.38
N ILE A 10 0.72 -5.32 -46.75
CA ILE A 10 1.83 -5.12 -45.81
C ILE A 10 1.88 -3.67 -45.31
N ILE A 11 1.72 -2.68 -46.19
CA ILE A 11 1.71 -1.26 -45.79
C ILE A 11 0.53 -0.96 -44.88
N PHE A 12 -0.65 -1.50 -45.17
CA PHE A 12 -1.85 -1.32 -44.34
C PHE A 12 -1.71 -1.94 -42.95
N ALA A 13 -1.13 -3.15 -42.87
CA ALA A 13 -0.86 -3.82 -41.59
C ALA A 13 0.17 -3.07 -40.74
N ILE A 14 1.23 -2.51 -41.34
CA ILE A 14 2.23 -1.68 -40.64
C ILE A 14 1.60 -0.40 -40.12
N LEU A 15 0.72 0.25 -40.88
CA LEU A 15 -0.01 1.46 -40.44
C LEU A 15 -0.95 1.18 -39.27
N ILE A 16 -1.71 0.08 -39.32
CA ILE A 16 -2.56 -0.35 -38.20
C ILE A 16 -1.70 -0.66 -36.96
N PHE A 17 -0.60 -1.38 -37.12
CA PHE A 17 0.30 -1.71 -36.01
C PHE A 17 0.96 -0.46 -35.44
N ALA A 18 1.37 0.50 -36.27
CA ALA A 18 1.93 1.78 -35.83
C ALA A 18 0.89 2.64 -35.11
N ILE A 19 -0.36 2.67 -35.57
CA ILE A 19 -1.45 3.39 -34.89
C ILE A 19 -1.77 2.72 -33.54
N LEU A 20 -1.87 1.39 -33.50
CA LEU A 20 -2.04 0.64 -32.26
C LEU A 20 -0.86 0.84 -31.30
N PHE A 21 0.37 0.84 -31.80
CA PHE A 21 1.58 1.07 -31.01
C PHE A 21 1.65 2.50 -30.47
N ILE A 22 1.27 3.50 -31.27
CA ILE A 22 1.16 4.90 -30.83
C ILE A 22 0.04 5.07 -29.81
N LEU A 23 -1.10 4.39 -29.97
CA LEU A 23 -2.18 4.36 -28.98
C LEU A 23 -1.74 3.68 -27.68
N VAL A 24 -0.97 2.59 -27.75
CA VAL A 24 -0.37 1.92 -26.59
C VAL A 24 0.61 2.85 -25.87
N ILE A 25 1.50 3.55 -26.59
CA ILE A 25 2.43 4.51 -25.97
C ILE A 25 1.70 5.72 -25.38
N LYS A 26 0.65 6.24 -26.03
CA LYS A 26 -0.14 7.36 -25.49
C LYS A 26 -1.01 6.96 -24.29
N ASN A 27 -1.41 5.70 -24.19
CA ASN A 27 -2.17 5.14 -23.07
C ASN A 27 -1.27 4.53 -21.98
N ASN A 28 0.06 4.62 -22.10
CA ASN A 28 0.96 4.38 -20.97
C ASN A 28 0.74 5.50 -19.94
N MET A 29 -0.32 5.40 -19.14
CA MET A 29 -0.38 6.05 -17.84
C MET A 29 0.83 5.55 -17.07
N THR A 30 1.88 6.35 -17.02
CA THR A 30 2.97 6.15 -16.09
C THR A 30 2.36 6.19 -14.69
N ILE A 31 2.40 5.07 -13.97
CA ILE A 31 2.07 5.06 -12.54
C ILE A 31 3.01 6.07 -11.88
N PRO A 32 2.49 7.08 -11.15
CA PRO A 32 3.35 8.05 -10.52
C PRO A 32 4.16 7.38 -9.41
N ASP A 33 5.34 7.91 -9.12
CA ASP A 33 6.03 7.60 -7.88
C ASP A 33 5.23 8.21 -6.70
N PRO A 34 5.19 7.54 -5.54
CA PRO A 34 4.55 8.10 -4.36
C PRO A 34 5.35 9.32 -3.85
N ILE A 35 4.63 10.30 -3.30
CA ILE A 35 5.20 11.39 -2.52
C ILE A 35 5.54 10.83 -1.13
N ILE A 36 6.80 10.47 -0.94
CA ILE A 36 7.34 9.96 0.32
C ILE A 36 7.80 11.13 1.19
N ASN A 37 7.27 11.21 2.41
CA ASN A 37 7.70 12.17 3.42
C ASN A 37 8.22 11.48 4.70
N ASN A 38 7.90 10.19 4.90
CA ASN A 38 8.29 9.40 6.07
C ASN A 38 7.88 10.04 7.42
N ASP A 39 6.81 10.83 7.44
CA ASP A 39 6.21 11.42 8.63
C ASP A 39 5.23 10.41 9.25
N LEU A 40 5.70 9.70 10.28
CA LEU A 40 4.90 8.69 10.99
C LEU A 40 3.79 9.28 11.85
N GLU A 41 3.79 10.60 12.09
CA GLU A 41 2.82 11.24 12.99
C GLU A 41 1.70 11.93 12.21
N LYS A 42 1.73 11.92 10.87
CA LYS A 42 0.74 12.64 10.05
C LYS A 42 0.24 11.83 8.86
N ALA A 43 -1.07 11.88 8.67
CA ALA A 43 -1.69 11.48 7.40
C ALA A 43 -1.25 12.41 6.25
N PRO A 44 -1.18 11.91 5.01
CA PRO A 44 -0.79 12.72 3.86
C PRO A 44 -1.84 13.79 3.56
N LYS A 45 -1.39 14.94 3.04
CA LYS A 45 -2.31 15.95 2.50
C LYS A 45 -3.14 15.33 1.38
N THR A 46 -4.39 15.78 1.20
CA THR A 46 -5.27 15.23 0.16
C THR A 46 -4.66 15.28 -1.25
N SER A 47 -3.83 16.28 -1.58
CA SER A 47 -3.12 16.31 -2.87
C SER A 47 -2.16 15.12 -3.05
N ASP A 48 -1.42 14.80 -1.99
CA ASP A 48 -0.37 13.80 -1.97
C ASP A 48 -1.01 12.42 -1.88
N LEU A 49 -2.06 12.27 -1.06
CA LEU A 49 -2.87 11.05 -0.96
C LEU A 49 -3.37 10.60 -2.35
N VAL A 50 -3.84 11.53 -3.19
CA VAL A 50 -4.33 11.19 -4.54
C VAL A 50 -3.23 10.66 -5.45
N ILE A 51 -1.99 11.13 -5.29
CA ILE A 51 -0.83 10.65 -6.04
C ILE A 51 -0.43 9.28 -5.48
N ASN A 52 -0.34 9.18 -4.16
CA ASN A 52 0.10 7.99 -3.43
C ASN A 52 -0.86 6.81 -3.64
N MET A 53 -2.17 7.03 -3.62
CA MET A 53 -3.16 6.01 -3.99
C MET A 53 -2.94 5.48 -5.42
N LYS A 54 -2.65 6.36 -6.38
CA LYS A 54 -2.37 5.93 -7.75
C LYS A 54 -1.09 5.09 -7.82
N ALA A 55 -0.05 5.49 -7.09
CA ALA A 55 1.19 4.73 -6.95
C ALA A 55 0.93 3.34 -6.34
N ALA A 56 0.09 3.28 -5.31
CA ALA A 56 -0.37 2.05 -4.65
C ALA A 56 -1.37 1.21 -5.48
N ARG A 57 -1.80 1.72 -6.65
CA ARG A 57 -2.87 1.14 -7.49
C ARG A 57 -4.21 1.00 -6.74
N LEU A 58 -4.46 1.90 -5.80
CA LEU A 58 -5.72 2.07 -5.10
C LEU A 58 -6.61 3.07 -5.85
N GLN A 59 -7.91 2.90 -5.71
CA GLN A 59 -8.91 3.70 -6.41
C GLN A 59 -9.73 4.51 -5.42
N LYS A 60 -10.17 5.69 -5.82
CA LYS A 60 -11.12 6.47 -5.02
C LYS A 60 -12.47 5.76 -5.01
N LEU A 61 -13.03 5.58 -3.83
CA LEU A 61 -14.38 5.13 -3.61
C LEU A 61 -15.23 6.30 -3.10
N PRO A 62 -16.52 6.40 -3.49
CA PRO A 62 -17.42 7.42 -2.96
C PRO A 62 -17.84 7.15 -1.51
N GLN A 63 -17.70 5.90 -1.06
CA GLN A 63 -18.01 5.39 0.28
C GLN A 63 -17.34 4.03 0.47
N GLU A 64 -17.35 3.54 1.71
CA GLU A 64 -16.92 2.19 2.10
C GLU A 64 -17.71 1.11 1.36
N GLY A 65 -17.09 -0.07 1.22
CA GLY A 65 -17.72 -1.22 0.59
C GLY A 65 -17.56 -2.50 1.42
N SER A 66 -18.50 -3.42 1.27
CA SER A 66 -18.63 -4.60 2.15
C SER A 66 -18.28 -5.94 1.47
N VAL A 67 -17.65 -5.92 0.29
CA VAL A 67 -17.35 -7.16 -0.46
C VAL A 67 -16.02 -7.77 -0.02
N THR A 68 -14.99 -6.95 0.06
CA THR A 68 -13.79 -7.26 0.85
C THR A 68 -13.87 -6.33 2.04
N HIS A 69 -14.06 -6.89 3.23
CA HIS A 69 -14.25 -6.16 4.48
C HIS A 69 -13.39 -6.87 5.52
N ASN A 70 -12.21 -6.31 5.80
CA ASN A 70 -11.28 -6.85 6.79
C ASN A 70 -10.81 -5.73 7.72
N HIS A 71 -10.68 -6.04 9.01
CA HIS A 71 -10.07 -5.15 10.00
C HIS A 71 -8.74 -5.72 10.48
N GLY A 72 -7.71 -4.89 10.65
CA GLY A 72 -6.43 -5.28 11.24
C GLY A 72 -5.95 -4.20 12.21
N HIS A 73 -4.96 -4.49 13.03
CA HIS A 73 -4.35 -3.54 13.96
C HIS A 73 -2.84 -3.48 13.68
N ILE A 74 -2.24 -2.28 13.81
CA ILE A 74 -0.80 -2.09 13.67
C ILE A 74 -0.22 -1.52 14.96
N ASP A 75 0.75 -2.23 15.52
CA ASP A 75 1.72 -1.71 16.47
C ASP A 75 3.00 -1.30 15.75
N LEU A 76 3.35 -0.02 15.81
CA LEU A 76 4.63 0.48 15.33
C LEU A 76 5.54 0.81 16.51
N ILE A 77 6.58 0.01 16.71
CA ILE A 77 7.52 0.18 17.82
C ILE A 77 8.90 0.60 17.28
N ILE A 78 9.35 1.78 17.67
CA ILE A 78 10.65 2.33 17.28
C ILE A 78 11.50 2.53 18.53
N ASN A 79 12.62 1.81 18.63
CA ASN A 79 13.55 1.84 19.76
C ASN A 79 12.87 1.64 21.13
N GLY A 80 11.82 0.81 21.17
CA GLY A 80 11.04 0.53 22.38
C GLY A 80 9.93 1.53 22.68
N GLU A 81 9.72 2.55 21.83
CA GLU A 81 8.60 3.49 21.93
C GLU A 81 7.51 3.13 20.91
N SER A 82 6.26 3.06 21.36
CA SER A 82 5.10 2.92 20.48
C SER A 82 4.81 4.25 19.78
N ILE A 83 4.61 4.19 18.47
CA ILE A 83 4.25 5.31 17.61
C ILE A 83 2.80 5.12 17.17
N ASP A 84 1.97 6.12 17.43
CA ASP A 84 0.57 6.11 17.01
C ASP A 84 0.44 6.22 15.49
N ILE A 85 -0.50 5.47 14.92
CA ILE A 85 -0.85 5.53 13.51
C ILE A 85 -1.89 6.65 13.35
N PRO A 86 -1.65 7.65 12.49
CA PRO A 86 -2.56 8.77 12.29
C PRO A 86 -3.96 8.34 11.83
N GLU A 87 -4.98 9.01 12.35
CA GLU A 87 -6.33 8.94 11.79
C GLU A 87 -6.38 9.52 10.36
N GLY A 88 -7.33 9.05 9.56
CA GLY A 88 -7.64 9.65 8.26
C GLY A 88 -6.66 9.34 7.13
N ILE A 89 -5.72 8.39 7.31
CA ILE A 89 -4.95 7.86 6.19
C ILE A 89 -5.94 7.20 5.22
N GLY A 90 -5.81 7.48 3.93
CA GLY A 90 -6.76 6.97 2.93
C GLY A 90 -8.06 7.77 2.81
N ILE A 91 -8.31 8.78 3.66
CA ILE A 91 -9.55 9.57 3.66
C ILE A 91 -9.33 10.93 2.98
N GLY A 92 -10.07 11.19 1.91
CA GLY A 92 -10.13 12.48 1.24
C GLY A 92 -11.44 13.22 1.51
N SER A 93 -11.50 14.49 1.11
CA SER A 93 -12.69 15.33 1.36
C SER A 93 -14.00 14.83 0.76
N ASN A 94 -13.93 14.01 -0.30
CA ASN A 94 -15.09 13.48 -1.01
C ASN A 94 -14.87 12.04 -1.54
N PHE A 95 -13.90 11.33 -0.97
CA PHE A 95 -13.61 9.95 -1.34
C PHE A 95 -12.91 9.24 -0.19
N ILE A 96 -12.97 7.90 -0.23
CA ILE A 96 -12.20 7.03 0.64
C ILE A 96 -11.38 6.04 -0.19
N SER A 97 -10.22 5.66 0.32
CA SER A 97 -9.42 4.57 -0.23
C SER A 97 -9.94 3.22 0.29
N PRO A 98 -9.79 2.11 -0.47
CA PRO A 98 -10.20 0.80 0.00
C PRO A 98 -9.41 0.30 1.21
N ILE A 99 -8.29 0.95 1.55
CA ILE A 99 -7.56 0.75 2.81
C ILE A 99 -7.47 2.11 3.51
N HIS A 100 -7.80 2.21 4.79
CA HIS A 100 -7.78 3.49 5.51
C HIS A 100 -7.78 3.30 7.04
N THR A 101 -7.61 4.41 7.77
CA THR A 101 -7.79 4.50 9.23
C THR A 101 -8.88 5.51 9.57
N HIS A 102 -9.70 5.24 10.59
CA HIS A 102 -10.76 6.16 11.04
C HIS A 102 -10.36 7.01 12.23
N ASP A 103 -9.59 6.45 13.17
CA ASP A 103 -9.23 7.06 14.44
C ASP A 103 -7.80 6.69 14.84
N GLU A 104 -7.40 7.11 16.05
CA GLU A 104 -6.08 6.88 16.64
C GLU A 104 -5.93 5.49 17.30
N ALA A 105 -6.88 4.56 17.11
CA ALA A 105 -6.79 3.21 17.69
C ALA A 105 -5.89 2.25 16.87
N ASN A 106 -5.18 2.77 15.87
CA ASN A 106 -4.30 2.01 14.96
C ASN A 106 -5.00 0.88 14.16
N ILE A 107 -6.32 0.98 13.99
CA ILE A 107 -7.11 0.00 13.23
C ILE A 107 -7.09 0.34 11.75
N LEU A 108 -6.72 -0.65 10.93
CA LEU A 108 -6.77 -0.63 9.49
C LEU A 108 -8.07 -1.23 9.01
N HIS A 109 -8.75 -0.47 8.17
CA HIS A 109 -9.97 -0.88 7.50
C HIS A 109 -9.64 -1.22 6.05
N VAL A 110 -9.94 -2.45 5.63
CA VAL A 110 -9.98 -2.84 4.21
C VAL A 110 -11.43 -2.99 3.81
N GLU A 111 -11.99 -1.97 3.18
CA GLU A 111 -13.43 -1.88 2.90
C GLU A 111 -13.67 -1.52 1.44
N SER A 112 -13.92 -2.55 0.64
CA SER A 112 -13.98 -2.45 -0.81
C SER A 112 -15.24 -3.09 -1.37
N PRO A 113 -15.89 -2.46 -2.37
CA PRO A 113 -16.98 -3.10 -3.12
C PRO A 113 -16.45 -4.12 -4.15
N TYR A 114 -15.14 -4.37 -4.19
CA TYR A 114 -14.52 -5.31 -5.12
C TYR A 114 -13.85 -6.45 -4.35
N ARG A 115 -13.99 -7.68 -4.87
CA ARG A 115 -13.25 -8.85 -4.37
C ARG A 115 -11.80 -8.79 -4.85
N LYS A 116 -10.92 -8.22 -4.03
CA LYS A 116 -9.49 -8.02 -4.31
C LYS A 116 -8.69 -8.22 -3.03
N ASN A 117 -7.42 -8.59 -3.20
CA ASN A 117 -6.47 -8.57 -2.09
C ASN A 117 -5.86 -7.18 -1.97
N TYR A 118 -5.67 -6.76 -0.73
CA TYR A 118 -5.06 -5.50 -0.35
C TYR A 118 -3.84 -5.78 0.53
N THR A 119 -2.75 -5.06 0.33
CA THR A 119 -1.48 -5.36 1.03
C THR A 119 -1.08 -4.26 2.00
N LEU A 120 -0.30 -4.64 3.01
CA LEU A 120 0.31 -3.71 3.96
C LEU A 120 1.17 -2.66 3.23
N GLY A 121 1.92 -3.06 2.19
CA GLY A 121 2.67 -2.13 1.36
C GLY A 121 1.81 -1.08 0.65
N GLN A 122 0.57 -1.41 0.25
CA GLN A 122 -0.33 -0.43 -0.35
C GLN A 122 -0.77 0.64 0.65
N PHE A 123 -1.03 0.24 1.90
CA PHE A 123 -1.33 1.17 3.00
C PHE A 123 -0.16 2.12 3.28
N PHE A 124 1.05 1.60 3.43
CA PHE A 124 2.24 2.44 3.63
C PHE A 124 2.52 3.35 2.42
N THR A 125 2.31 2.84 1.20
CA THR A 125 2.46 3.64 -0.02
C THR A 125 1.46 4.80 -0.05
N GLU A 126 0.18 4.58 0.25
CA GLU A 126 -0.82 5.66 0.22
C GLU A 126 -0.60 6.67 1.34
N TRP A 127 -0.13 6.23 2.50
CA TRP A 127 0.31 7.08 3.60
C TRP A 127 1.49 7.98 3.20
N GLY A 128 2.39 7.49 2.34
CA GLY A 128 3.63 8.20 1.98
C GLY A 128 4.80 7.89 2.91
N VAL A 129 4.76 6.70 3.51
CA VAL A 129 5.79 6.15 4.39
C VAL A 129 6.43 4.96 3.70
N THR A 130 7.77 4.95 3.63
CA THR A 130 8.51 3.79 3.14
C THR A 130 8.24 2.58 4.02
N LEU A 131 7.91 1.44 3.39
CA LEU A 131 7.95 0.13 4.01
C LEU A 131 8.61 -0.82 3.03
N ASP A 132 9.68 -1.48 3.46
CA ASP A 132 10.30 -2.60 2.75
C ASP A 132 10.86 -3.62 3.75
N ASN A 133 11.60 -4.61 3.27
CA ASN A 133 12.20 -5.64 4.13
C ASN A 133 13.20 -5.11 5.16
N ASN A 134 13.71 -3.90 4.98
CA ASN A 134 14.79 -3.31 5.76
C ASN A 134 14.40 -1.98 6.41
N CYS A 135 13.42 -1.25 5.86
CA CYS A 135 13.08 0.11 6.26
C CYS A 135 11.60 0.28 6.61
N VAL A 136 11.33 1.03 7.68
CA VAL A 136 10.04 1.70 7.94
C VAL A 136 10.33 3.19 8.11
N ALA A 137 9.66 4.04 7.33
CA ALA A 137 9.99 5.46 7.24
C ALA A 137 11.51 5.69 6.98
N ASN A 138 12.19 6.38 7.90
CA ASN A 138 13.64 6.62 7.86
C ASN A 138 14.44 5.62 8.71
N TYR A 139 13.79 4.62 9.30
CA TYR A 139 14.38 3.62 10.18
C TYR A 139 14.74 2.37 9.39
N CYS A 140 15.99 2.31 8.95
CA CYS A 140 16.52 1.22 8.14
C CYS A 140 17.48 0.33 8.94
N THR A 141 17.45 -0.97 8.64
CA THR A 141 18.39 -1.96 9.14
C THR A 141 19.82 -1.53 8.79
N ASP A 142 20.71 -1.57 9.78
CA ASP A 142 22.12 -1.20 9.65
C ASP A 142 23.01 -2.09 10.56
N ASP A 143 24.26 -1.68 10.77
CA ASP A 143 25.20 -2.43 11.60
C ASP A 143 24.79 -2.57 13.07
N ASN A 144 23.87 -1.74 13.57
CA ASN A 144 23.47 -1.68 14.97
C ASN A 144 21.99 -1.98 15.19
N ASN A 145 21.14 -1.81 14.17
CA ASN A 145 19.70 -1.89 14.25
C ASN A 145 19.12 -2.85 13.23
N LYS A 146 17.94 -3.40 13.52
CA LYS A 146 17.18 -4.25 12.60
C LYS A 146 15.71 -3.87 12.58
N LEU A 147 15.09 -4.07 11.43
CA LEU A 147 13.64 -4.06 11.26
C LEU A 147 13.12 -5.50 11.32
N LEU A 148 12.07 -5.73 12.10
CA LEU A 148 11.33 -6.99 12.16
C LEU A 148 9.85 -6.68 11.99
N VAL A 149 9.15 -7.51 11.21
CA VAL A 149 7.71 -7.39 11.03
C VAL A 149 7.05 -8.72 11.37
N TYR A 150 6.02 -8.68 12.21
CA TYR A 150 5.26 -9.83 12.65
C TYR A 150 3.79 -9.66 12.26
N THR A 151 3.14 -10.80 12.04
CA THR A 151 1.69 -10.89 11.87
C THR A 151 1.20 -12.02 12.75
N ASN A 152 0.29 -11.74 13.70
CA ASN A 152 -0.27 -12.70 14.64
C ASN A 152 0.83 -13.49 15.38
N GLY A 153 1.86 -12.77 15.86
CA GLY A 153 3.00 -13.36 16.57
C GLY A 153 4.02 -14.09 15.70
N LYS A 154 3.84 -14.13 14.38
CA LYS A 154 4.74 -14.80 13.44
C LYS A 154 5.46 -13.81 12.55
N GLN A 155 6.78 -13.88 12.54
CA GLN A 155 7.60 -13.02 11.68
C GLN A 155 7.30 -13.28 10.19
N ILE A 156 7.22 -12.19 9.42
CA ILE A 156 7.11 -12.18 7.96
C ILE A 156 8.37 -11.53 7.33
N THR A 157 8.64 -11.85 6.07
CA THR A 157 9.88 -11.44 5.37
C THR A 157 9.65 -10.62 4.10
N ASP A 158 8.40 -10.30 3.78
CA ASP A 158 8.00 -9.48 2.62
C ASP A 158 6.76 -8.65 3.01
N PRO A 159 6.91 -7.66 3.91
CA PRO A 159 5.79 -6.92 4.46
C PRO A 159 5.06 -6.10 3.39
N GLU A 160 5.76 -5.63 2.35
CA GLU A 160 5.13 -4.93 1.22
C GLU A 160 4.05 -5.76 0.52
N LYS A 161 4.29 -7.08 0.38
CA LYS A 161 3.37 -8.01 -0.29
C LYS A 161 2.44 -8.74 0.67
N TYR A 162 2.52 -8.48 1.97
CA TYR A 162 1.65 -9.14 2.94
C TYR A 162 0.19 -8.74 2.69
N ILE A 163 -0.67 -9.73 2.43
CA ILE A 163 -2.10 -9.53 2.20
C ILE A 163 -2.80 -9.43 3.55
N LEU A 164 -3.45 -8.30 3.79
CA LEU A 164 -4.22 -8.01 5.00
C LEU A 164 -5.46 -8.92 5.11
N LYS A 165 -5.67 -9.49 6.28
CA LYS A 165 -6.80 -10.38 6.60
C LYS A 165 -7.59 -9.84 7.79
N GLN A 166 -8.78 -10.40 7.97
CA GLN A 166 -9.61 -10.14 9.12
C GLN A 166 -8.86 -10.46 10.42
N TYR A 167 -8.87 -9.50 11.33
CA TYR A 167 -8.27 -9.49 12.66
C TYR A 167 -6.77 -9.84 12.66
N ASP A 168 -6.03 -9.39 11.63
CA ASP A 168 -4.57 -9.44 11.69
C ASP A 168 -4.07 -8.48 12.77
N GLU A 169 -3.24 -9.01 13.66
CA GLU A 169 -2.37 -8.21 14.53
C GLU A 169 -1.01 -8.04 13.88
N ILE A 170 -0.57 -6.80 13.64
CA ILE A 170 0.67 -6.50 12.89
C ILE A 170 1.60 -5.71 13.78
N GLU A 171 2.79 -6.26 14.04
CA GLU A 171 3.85 -5.53 14.74
C GLU A 171 4.95 -5.17 13.75
N ILE A 172 5.30 -3.89 13.65
CA ILE A 172 6.49 -3.40 12.97
C ILE A 172 7.45 -2.89 14.04
N TRP A 173 8.54 -3.62 14.25
CA TRP A 173 9.51 -3.34 15.29
C TRP A 173 10.85 -2.92 14.70
N TYR A 174 11.36 -1.78 15.12
CA TYR A 174 12.72 -1.32 14.83
C TYR A 174 13.48 -1.08 16.12
N GLY A 175 14.71 -1.58 16.22
CA GLY A 175 15.55 -1.35 17.40
C GLY A 175 16.92 -2.00 17.30
N ASN A 176 17.66 -2.03 18.41
CA ASN A 176 19.00 -2.60 18.45
C ASN A 176 18.98 -4.06 18.00
N LYS A 177 19.92 -4.44 17.12
CA LYS A 177 19.95 -5.79 16.53
C LYS A 177 20.09 -6.91 17.56
N ASN A 178 20.68 -6.61 18.73
CA ASN A 178 20.88 -7.57 19.82
C ASN A 178 19.65 -7.69 20.73
N ASP A 179 18.69 -6.76 20.64
CA ASP A 179 17.47 -6.84 21.42
C ASP A 179 16.52 -7.89 20.83
N THR A 180 15.68 -8.43 21.69
CA THR A 180 14.60 -9.34 21.32
C THR A 180 13.29 -8.64 21.63
N PRO A 181 12.45 -8.31 20.63
CA PRO A 181 11.16 -7.68 20.88
C PRO A 181 10.24 -8.61 21.69
N GLU A 182 9.41 -8.02 22.53
CA GLU A 182 8.23 -8.70 23.04
C GLU A 182 7.19 -8.73 21.92
N VAL A 183 7.01 -9.90 21.32
CA VAL A 183 6.18 -10.02 20.13
C VAL A 183 4.70 -9.95 20.49
N ILE A 184 4.00 -8.98 19.92
CA ILE A 184 2.55 -8.81 20.05
C ILE A 184 1.87 -9.75 19.05
N SER A 185 0.85 -10.46 19.52
CA SER A 185 0.22 -11.53 18.74
C SER A 185 -1.31 -11.46 18.67
N SER A 186 -1.92 -10.53 19.39
CA SER A 186 -3.36 -10.32 19.40
C SER A 186 -3.70 -8.89 19.83
N PHE A 187 -4.80 -8.38 19.28
CA PHE A 187 -5.51 -7.19 19.75
C PHE A 187 -6.98 -7.52 19.99
N ASP A 188 -7.55 -6.92 21.03
CA ASP A 188 -8.96 -7.07 21.37
C ASP A 188 -9.81 -6.12 20.51
N PHE A 189 -10.12 -6.55 19.29
CA PHE A 189 -10.93 -5.75 18.36
C PHE A 189 -12.32 -5.42 18.93
N PRO A 190 -12.83 -4.19 18.71
CA PRO A 190 -14.22 -3.84 18.99
C PRO A 190 -15.21 -4.83 18.35
N SER A 191 -16.28 -5.16 19.08
CA SER A 191 -17.22 -6.21 18.67
C SER A 191 -18.11 -5.86 17.47
N ASP A 192 -18.11 -4.60 17.07
CA ASP A 192 -18.89 -4.03 15.97
C ASP A 192 -18.11 -3.93 14.64
N LEU A 193 -16.86 -4.43 14.60
CA LEU A 193 -16.00 -4.54 13.42
C LEU A 193 -16.03 -5.93 12.77
#